data_AF-A0A952A7T6-F1
#
_entry.id   AF-A0A952A7T6-F1
#
_cell.length_a   1.000
_cell.length_b   1.000
_cell.length_c   1.000
_cell.angle_alpha   90.00
_cell.angle_beta   90.00
_cell.angle_gamma   90.00
#
_symmetry.space_group_name_H-M   'P 1'
#
loop_
_entity.id
_entity.type
_entity.pdbx_description
1 polymer ?
#
loop_
_entity_poly.entity_id
_entity_poly.type
_entity_poly.pdbx_seq_one_letter_code
_entity_poly.pdbx_strand_id
1 'polypeptide(L)'
;MKPRFLLLLTLPLLLPALPAAAQQTVQQVEGRVKKLESEMRAVQRKVFPGGSKEYFEAEIQAPAAPVTAPGVPASNPLSDLSRRVDSLENQLTTLTGQIEENSFKVRQLEAALEKFKTDAEFRLTTLEGGAPPAPANPEFPFVNPAGPGAAAPAAPQAAAAPAAALTPEQEYNAAYGLVTAKNYPAAEKALSAFITKYPKHARASNAQYWLGRTYFAQNQPVQAARTLLENYQKRPEGERAPES
;
A
#
# COMPACT_ATOMS: atom_id res chain seq x y z
N MET A 1 -47.25 79.18 -7.75
CA MET A 1 -47.39 79.51 -6.31
C MET A 1 -47.05 78.27 -5.48
N LYS A 2 -46.27 78.40 -4.41
CA LYS A 2 -45.84 77.34 -3.46
C LYS A 2 -46.87 77.21 -2.31
N PRO A 3 -46.99 76.08 -1.58
CA PRO A 3 -46.06 75.81 -0.47
C PRO A 3 -45.59 74.35 -0.30
N ARG A 4 -44.44 74.26 0.39
CA ARG A 4 -43.67 73.10 0.86
C ARG A 4 -44.16 72.61 2.23
N PHE A 5 -44.01 71.32 2.55
CA PHE A 5 -43.67 70.72 3.87
C PHE A 5 -43.68 69.17 3.69
N LEU A 6 -42.55 68.46 3.54
CA LEU A 6 -41.56 67.99 4.52
C LEU A 6 -42.11 67.04 5.62
N LEU A 7 -41.79 65.76 5.44
CA LEU A 7 -41.33 64.78 6.46
C LEU A 7 -42.36 64.07 7.35
N LEU A 8 -42.62 62.79 7.03
CA LEU A 8 -42.77 61.69 8.00
C LEU A 8 -42.55 60.36 7.27
N LEU A 9 -41.29 59.90 7.26
CA LEU A 9 -40.87 58.58 6.79
C LEU A 9 -41.16 57.57 7.91
N THR A 10 -42.34 56.93 7.88
CA THR A 10 -42.64 55.74 8.70
C THR A 10 -42.77 54.54 7.76
N LEU A 11 -41.70 53.78 7.63
CA LEU A 11 -41.66 52.52 6.89
C LEU A 11 -42.26 51.42 7.78
N PRO A 12 -43.38 50.76 7.41
CA PRO A 12 -43.86 49.61 8.16
C PRO A 12 -43.01 48.38 7.80
N LEU A 13 -42.52 47.70 8.84
CA LEU A 13 -41.83 46.42 8.79
C LEU A 13 -42.83 45.35 8.30
N LEU A 14 -42.76 44.99 7.03
CA LEU A 14 -43.56 43.90 6.45
C LEU A 14 -42.91 42.56 6.79
N LEU A 15 -43.47 41.80 7.74
CA LEU A 15 -43.11 40.39 7.94
C LEU A 15 -43.53 39.60 6.69
N PRO A 16 -42.62 38.83 6.04
CA PRO A 16 -43.02 37.97 4.94
C PRO A 16 -43.83 36.80 5.49
N ALA A 17 -45.08 36.66 5.04
CA ALA A 17 -45.87 35.47 5.25
C ALA A 17 -45.19 34.28 4.55
N LEU A 18 -44.78 33.28 5.32
CA LEU A 18 -44.23 32.03 4.79
C LEU A 18 -45.31 31.27 4.00
N PRO A 19 -44.97 30.65 2.85
CA PRO A 19 -45.94 29.92 2.04
C PRO A 19 -46.36 28.61 2.73
N ALA A 20 -47.66 28.40 2.88
CA ALA A 20 -48.28 27.21 3.50
C ALA A 20 -47.86 25.86 2.87
N ALA A 21 -47.27 25.87 1.67
CA ALA A 21 -46.70 24.69 1.02
C ALA A 21 -45.50 24.10 1.79
N ALA A 22 -44.75 24.90 2.56
CA ALA A 22 -43.65 24.41 3.38
C ALA A 22 -44.15 23.58 4.58
N GLN A 23 -45.34 23.88 5.10
CA GLN A 23 -45.94 23.13 6.22
C GLN A 23 -46.39 21.72 5.81
N GLN A 24 -46.81 21.52 4.54
CA GLN A 24 -47.18 20.18 4.06
C GLN A 24 -45.98 19.24 3.95
N THR A 25 -44.83 19.77 3.52
CA THR A 25 -43.58 19.00 3.46
C THR A 25 -43.10 18.61 4.85
N VAL A 26 -43.20 19.49 5.84
CA VAL A 26 -42.85 19.20 7.24
C VAL A 26 -43.74 18.09 7.81
N GLN A 27 -45.04 18.12 7.54
CA GLN A 27 -45.96 17.05 7.99
C GLN A 27 -45.66 15.68 7.35
N GLN A 28 -45.28 15.64 6.07
CA GLN A 28 -44.85 14.38 5.44
C GLN A 28 -43.52 13.87 6.00
N VAL A 29 -42.57 14.76 6.30
CA VAL A 29 -41.30 14.38 6.92
C VAL A 29 -41.53 13.81 8.32
N GLU A 30 -42.38 14.44 9.14
CA GLU A 30 -42.74 13.93 10.47
C GLU A 30 -43.39 12.54 10.41
N GLY A 31 -44.26 12.30 9.41
CA GLY A 31 -44.86 10.98 9.19
C GLY A 31 -43.81 9.91 8.85
N ARG A 32 -42.83 10.25 8.00
CA ARG A 32 -41.73 9.35 7.63
C ARG A 32 -40.79 9.08 8.81
N VAL A 33 -40.51 10.09 9.64
CA VAL A 33 -39.68 9.95 10.84
C VAL A 33 -40.34 9.00 11.85
N LYS A 34 -41.63 9.19 12.15
CA LYS A 34 -42.36 8.28 13.06
C LYS A 34 -42.39 6.84 12.56
N LYS A 35 -42.51 6.65 11.24
CA LYS A 35 -42.44 5.32 10.63
C LYS A 35 -41.05 4.71 10.80
N LEU A 36 -39.99 5.47 10.50
CA LEU A 36 -38.60 5.04 10.68
C LEU A 36 -38.27 4.69 12.14
N GLU A 37 -38.78 5.46 13.11
CA GLU A 37 -38.63 5.17 14.55
C GLU A 37 -39.33 3.85 14.93
N SER A 38 -40.52 3.60 14.38
CA SER A 38 -41.27 2.35 14.64
C SER A 38 -40.57 1.13 14.05
N GLU A 39 -40.00 1.28 12.85
CA GLU A 39 -39.24 0.23 12.16
C GLU A 39 -37.92 -0.05 12.90
N MET A 40 -37.21 0.99 13.37
CA MET A 40 -36.02 0.85 14.23
C MET A 40 -36.33 0.10 15.52
N ARG A 41 -37.43 0.43 16.20
CA ARG A 41 -37.85 -0.26 17.44
C ARG A 41 -38.24 -1.71 17.19
N ALA A 42 -38.89 -1.99 16.07
CA ALA A 42 -39.25 -3.35 15.67
C ALA A 42 -38.00 -4.18 15.31
N VAL A 43 -37.03 -3.58 14.60
CA VAL A 43 -35.73 -4.19 14.31
C VAL A 43 -34.99 -4.48 15.61
N GLN A 44 -34.91 -3.53 16.54
CA GLN A 44 -34.28 -3.73 17.84
C GLN A 44 -34.95 -4.85 18.64
N ARG A 45 -36.29 -4.98 18.58
CA ARG A 45 -37.02 -6.08 19.20
C ARG A 45 -36.77 -7.43 18.52
N LYS A 46 -36.48 -7.43 17.21
CA LYS A 46 -36.20 -8.64 16.42
C LYS A 46 -34.74 -9.11 16.52
N VAL A 47 -33.79 -8.18 16.69
CA VAL A 47 -32.38 -8.50 16.94
C VAL A 47 -32.09 -8.81 18.41
N PHE A 48 -33.02 -8.46 19.32
CA PHE A 48 -32.99 -8.87 20.73
C PHE A 48 -34.34 -9.47 21.18
N PRO A 49 -34.69 -10.70 20.76
CA PRO A 49 -35.92 -11.36 21.19
C PRO A 49 -35.73 -11.99 22.57
N GLY A 50 -35.67 -11.17 23.62
CA GLY A 50 -35.51 -11.65 24.98
C GLY A 50 -35.03 -10.59 25.95
N GLY A 51 -35.95 -9.77 26.47
CA GLY A 51 -35.69 -8.93 27.64
C GLY A 51 -35.78 -9.74 28.93
N SER A 52 -34.90 -10.73 29.09
CA SER A 52 -34.75 -11.48 30.35
C SER A 52 -33.52 -10.97 31.10
N LYS A 53 -33.77 -10.41 32.29
CA LYS A 53 -32.76 -9.98 33.26
C LYS A 53 -32.12 -11.18 33.98
N GLU A 54 -31.56 -12.13 33.23
CA GLU A 54 -30.89 -13.29 33.82
C GLU A 54 -29.61 -13.62 33.03
N TYR A 55 -28.50 -13.28 33.68
CA TYR A 55 -27.11 -13.72 33.49
C TYR A 55 -26.42 -13.43 32.15
N PHE A 56 -25.40 -12.57 32.20
CA PHE A 56 -23.98 -12.88 31.96
C PHE A 56 -23.22 -11.54 32.01
N GLU A 57 -22.54 -11.23 33.12
CA GLU A 57 -21.49 -10.21 33.09
C GLU A 57 -20.31 -10.81 32.31
N ALA A 58 -20.18 -10.43 31.04
CA ALA A 58 -18.88 -10.48 30.42
C ALA A 58 -18.04 -9.40 31.11
N GLU A 59 -17.12 -9.80 31.98
CA GLU A 59 -16.04 -8.97 32.49
C GLU A 59 -15.09 -8.63 31.32
N ILE A 60 -15.59 -7.83 30.38
CA ILE A 60 -14.76 -7.04 29.49
C ILE A 60 -14.71 -5.69 30.18
N GLN A 61 -13.69 -5.52 31.00
CA GLN A 61 -13.23 -4.21 31.38
C GLN A 61 -12.83 -3.50 30.09
N ALA A 62 -13.75 -2.73 29.52
CA ALA A 62 -13.45 -1.82 28.43
C ALA A 62 -12.27 -0.96 28.92
N PRO A 63 -11.20 -0.78 28.12
CA PRO A 63 -10.23 0.25 28.45
C PRO A 63 -11.04 1.53 28.63
N ALA A 64 -10.96 2.12 29.82
CA ALA A 64 -11.62 3.38 30.12
C ALA A 64 -11.31 4.32 28.95
N ALA A 65 -12.34 4.76 28.23
CA ALA A 65 -12.19 5.86 27.31
C ALA A 65 -11.49 6.98 28.11
N PRO A 66 -10.35 7.52 27.64
CA PRO A 66 -9.70 8.59 28.36
C PRO A 66 -10.75 9.69 28.52
N VAL A 67 -11.10 9.98 29.77
CA VAL A 67 -11.91 11.13 30.11
C VAL A 67 -11.14 12.34 29.60
N THR A 68 -11.52 12.85 28.44
CA THR A 68 -11.04 14.14 27.96
C THR A 68 -11.57 15.17 28.93
N ALA A 69 -10.67 15.66 29.78
CA ALA A 69 -10.93 16.79 30.65
C ALA A 69 -11.47 17.94 29.77
N PRO A 70 -12.58 18.60 30.16
CA PRO A 70 -13.03 19.81 29.48
C PRO A 70 -11.92 20.86 29.58
N GLY A 71 -11.28 21.21 28.46
CA GLY A 71 -10.24 22.24 28.46
C GLY A 71 -9.08 22.08 27.45
N VAL A 72 -9.01 21.02 26.66
CA VAL A 72 -8.01 20.94 25.58
C VAL A 72 -8.58 21.63 24.33
N PRO A 73 -7.97 22.71 23.79
CA PRO A 73 -8.48 23.35 22.59
C PRO A 73 -8.43 22.34 21.44
N ALA A 74 -9.54 22.22 20.69
CA ALA A 74 -9.54 21.53 19.42
C ALA A 74 -8.44 22.15 18.55
N SER A 75 -7.51 21.32 18.07
CA SER A 75 -6.51 21.72 17.07
C SER A 75 -7.21 22.50 15.96
N ASN A 76 -6.74 23.71 15.65
CA ASN A 76 -7.32 24.50 14.57
C ASN A 76 -7.17 23.69 13.27
N PRO A 77 -8.26 23.32 12.57
CA PRO A 77 -8.19 22.48 11.37
C PRO A 77 -7.30 23.07 10.27
N LEU A 78 -7.11 24.40 10.27
CA LEU A 78 -6.19 25.09 9.36
C LEU A 78 -4.71 24.76 9.64
N SER A 79 -4.33 24.60 10.92
CA SER A 79 -2.97 24.24 11.32
C SER A 79 -2.66 22.77 11.04
N ASP A 80 -3.65 21.90 11.09
CA ASP A 80 -3.46 20.50 10.71
C ASP A 80 -3.36 20.33 9.18
N LEU A 81 -4.09 21.14 8.41
CA LEU A 81 -3.96 21.19 6.97
C LEU A 81 -2.57 21.69 6.55
N SER A 82 -2.04 22.75 7.18
CA SER A 82 -0.70 23.25 6.85
C SER A 82 0.39 22.22 7.13
N ARG A 83 0.33 21.54 8.30
CA ARG A 83 1.25 20.44 8.62
C ARG A 83 1.19 19.28 7.61
N ARG A 84 -0.01 19.01 7.08
CA ARG A 84 -0.18 17.98 6.04
C ARG A 84 0.43 18.42 4.72
N VAL A 85 0.32 19.69 4.34
CA VAL A 85 0.98 20.25 3.14
C VAL A 85 2.49 20.20 3.30
N ASP A 86 3.03 20.63 4.43
CA ASP A 86 4.47 20.55 4.74
C ASP A 86 4.97 19.09 4.66
N SER A 87 4.18 18.12 5.14
CA SER A 87 4.50 16.70 5.03
C SER A 87 4.50 16.21 3.58
N LEU A 88 3.54 16.66 2.76
CA LEU A 88 3.47 16.29 1.34
C LEU A 88 4.64 16.88 0.54
N GLU A 89 5.05 18.12 0.82
CA GLU A 89 6.20 18.76 0.16
C GLU A 89 7.51 18.04 0.50
N ASN A 90 7.70 17.66 1.77
CA ASN A 90 8.85 16.86 2.19
C ASN A 90 8.85 15.46 1.54
N GLN A 91 7.68 14.83 1.42
CA GLN A 91 7.54 13.56 0.71
C GLN A 91 7.85 13.68 -0.79
N LEU A 92 7.39 14.75 -1.46
CA LEU A 92 7.69 14.98 -2.88
C LEU A 92 9.18 15.19 -3.11
N THR A 93 9.85 15.93 -2.24
CA THR A 93 11.31 16.14 -2.30
C THR A 93 12.05 14.82 -2.13
N THR A 94 11.62 13.99 -1.17
CA THR A 94 12.21 12.67 -0.91
C THR A 94 11.98 11.71 -2.08
N LEU A 95 10.77 11.66 -2.63
CA LEU A 95 10.45 10.81 -3.78
C LEU A 95 11.23 11.22 -5.02
N THR A 96 11.41 12.52 -5.26
CA THR A 96 12.24 13.01 -6.37
C THR A 96 13.68 12.56 -6.21
N GLY A 97 14.26 12.68 -5.01
CA GLY A 97 15.59 12.16 -4.72
C GLY A 97 15.72 10.64 -4.95
N GLN A 98 14.71 9.86 -4.52
CA GLN A 98 14.69 8.41 -4.78
C GLN A 98 14.56 8.07 -6.27
N ILE A 99 13.83 8.87 -7.06
CA ILE A 99 13.72 8.68 -8.51
C ILE A 99 15.05 8.94 -9.19
N GLU A 100 15.76 10.01 -8.81
CA GLU A 100 17.08 10.31 -9.34
C GLU A 100 18.10 9.21 -8.99
N GLU A 101 18.09 8.73 -7.75
CA GLU A 101 18.95 7.63 -7.30
C GLU A 101 18.65 6.33 -8.07
N ASN A 102 17.37 5.97 -8.21
CA ASN A 102 16.97 4.78 -8.96
C ASN A 102 17.32 4.92 -10.45
N SER A 103 17.13 6.10 -11.04
CA SER A 103 17.53 6.37 -12.42
C SER A 103 19.04 6.22 -12.61
N PHE A 104 19.85 6.67 -11.64
CA PHE A 104 21.29 6.48 -11.67
C PHE A 104 21.67 5.01 -11.56
N LYS A 105 21.06 4.25 -10.64
CA LYS A 105 21.30 2.81 -10.50
C LYS A 105 20.94 2.04 -11.76
N VAL A 106 19.83 2.38 -12.42
CA VAL A 106 19.43 1.77 -13.70
C VAL A 106 20.50 2.03 -14.77
N ARG A 107 20.95 3.29 -14.94
CA ARG A 107 22.04 3.60 -15.89
C ARG A 107 23.34 2.86 -15.57
N GLN A 108 23.65 2.67 -14.30
CA GLN A 108 24.83 1.92 -13.86
C GLN A 108 24.72 0.42 -14.19
N LEU A 109 23.54 -0.17 -13.99
CA LEU A 109 23.26 -1.57 -14.36
C LEU A 109 23.32 -1.77 -15.87
N GLU A 110 22.79 -0.84 -16.65
CA GLU A 110 22.87 -0.88 -18.12
C GLU A 110 24.32 -0.83 -18.60
N ALA A 111 25.13 0.07 -18.05
CA ALA A 111 26.55 0.16 -18.38
C ALA A 111 27.33 -1.11 -17.99
N ALA A 112 27.01 -1.71 -16.84
CA ALA A 112 27.60 -2.97 -16.40
C ALA A 112 27.23 -4.13 -17.32
N LEU A 113 25.96 -4.19 -17.78
CA LEU A 113 25.49 -5.20 -18.71
C LEU A 113 26.16 -5.07 -20.08
N GLU A 114 26.33 -3.85 -20.58
CA GLU A 114 27.00 -3.60 -21.85
C GLU A 114 28.47 -4.04 -21.80
N LYS A 115 29.16 -3.73 -20.69
CA LYS A 115 30.53 -4.19 -20.46
C LYS A 115 30.62 -5.72 -20.39
N PHE A 116 29.68 -6.36 -19.70
CA PHE A 116 29.62 -7.82 -19.61
C PHE A 116 29.38 -8.47 -20.97
N LYS A 117 28.45 -7.92 -21.78
CA LYS A 117 28.22 -8.40 -23.14
C LYS A 117 29.47 -8.29 -24.00
N THR A 118 30.16 -7.14 -23.94
CA THR A 118 31.38 -6.90 -24.72
C THR A 118 32.50 -7.86 -24.32
N ASP A 119 32.69 -8.10 -23.02
CA ASP A 119 33.66 -9.08 -22.51
C ASP A 119 33.31 -10.50 -22.96
N ALA A 120 32.03 -10.89 -22.89
CA ALA A 120 31.57 -12.19 -23.36
C ALA A 120 31.80 -12.36 -24.88
N GLU A 121 31.52 -11.35 -25.69
CA GLU A 121 31.76 -11.34 -27.14
C GLU A 121 33.26 -11.48 -27.46
N PHE A 122 34.12 -10.77 -26.72
CA PHE A 122 35.57 -10.86 -26.86
C PHE A 122 36.08 -12.26 -26.55
N ARG A 123 35.59 -12.86 -25.46
CA ARG A 123 35.97 -14.23 -25.08
C ARG A 123 35.43 -15.25 -26.07
N LEU A 124 34.19 -15.09 -26.56
CA LEU A 124 33.62 -15.97 -27.58
C LEU A 124 34.43 -15.91 -28.87
N THR A 125 34.74 -14.71 -29.37
CA THR A 125 35.58 -14.51 -30.55
C THR A 125 36.97 -15.13 -30.37
N THR A 126 37.56 -14.99 -29.18
CA THR A 126 38.88 -15.57 -28.86
C THR A 126 38.83 -17.10 -28.84
N LEU A 127 37.72 -17.69 -28.37
CA LEU A 127 37.52 -19.14 -28.33
C LEU A 127 37.18 -19.73 -29.70
N GLU A 128 36.44 -19.02 -30.53
CA GLU A 128 36.12 -19.41 -31.91
C GLU A 128 37.32 -19.26 -32.87
N GLY A 129 38.29 -18.41 -32.53
CA GLY A 129 39.46 -18.11 -33.36
C GLY A 129 40.69 -19.02 -33.22
N GLY A 130 40.74 -19.94 -32.25
CA GLY A 130 41.89 -20.84 -32.05
C GLY A 130 43.19 -20.13 -31.60
N ALA A 131 43.49 -20.20 -30.29
CA ALA A 131 44.47 -19.39 -29.57
C ALA A 131 45.97 -19.47 -30.01
N PRO A 132 46.79 -18.50 -29.54
CA PRO A 132 47.93 -18.84 -28.66
C PRO A 132 47.85 -18.15 -27.27
N PRO A 133 48.65 -18.58 -26.27
CA PRO A 133 48.63 -18.05 -24.90
C PRO A 133 49.37 -16.71 -24.74
N ALA A 134 49.11 -16.06 -23.60
CA ALA A 134 49.42 -14.70 -23.11
C ALA A 134 50.85 -14.11 -23.30
N PRO A 135 51.00 -12.78 -23.05
CA PRO A 135 51.83 -12.37 -21.93
C PRO A 135 51.12 -11.41 -20.94
N ALA A 136 51.81 -11.16 -19.83
CA ALA A 136 51.32 -10.78 -18.50
C ALA A 136 51.04 -9.29 -18.21
N ASN A 137 50.29 -9.09 -17.11
CA ASN A 137 50.14 -7.93 -16.19
C ASN A 137 49.30 -6.71 -16.60
N PRO A 138 48.47 -6.24 -15.65
CA PRO A 138 48.86 -5.08 -14.84
C PRO A 138 49.20 -5.48 -13.41
N GLU A 139 50.19 -4.80 -12.86
CA GLU A 139 50.75 -5.00 -11.53
C GLU A 139 49.68 -4.94 -10.43
N PHE A 140 49.56 -6.04 -9.67
CA PHE A 140 49.21 -5.99 -8.26
C PHE A 140 50.37 -6.63 -7.49
N PRO A 141 50.97 -5.94 -6.50
CA PRO A 141 52.13 -6.45 -5.80
C PRO A 141 51.68 -7.49 -4.79
N PHE A 142 51.74 -8.77 -5.16
CA PHE A 142 51.74 -9.86 -4.19
C PHE A 142 53.01 -10.68 -4.39
N VAL A 143 53.91 -10.51 -3.43
CA VAL A 143 55.14 -11.26 -3.26
C VAL A 143 54.78 -12.74 -3.11
N ASN A 144 55.40 -13.60 -3.91
CA ASN A 144 55.37 -15.04 -3.67
C ASN A 144 56.80 -15.60 -3.82
N PRO A 145 57.44 -16.12 -2.75
CA PRO A 145 58.68 -16.84 -2.89
C PRO A 145 58.37 -18.31 -3.20
N ALA A 146 58.51 -18.72 -4.46
CA ALA A 146 58.42 -20.13 -4.84
C ALA A 146 59.80 -20.68 -5.21
N GLY A 147 60.33 -21.56 -4.35
CA GLY A 147 61.25 -22.63 -4.75
C GLY A 147 60.46 -23.87 -5.24
N PRO A 148 61.09 -24.82 -5.96
CA PRO A 148 60.41 -25.64 -6.95
C PRO A 148 59.91 -27.00 -6.45
N GLY A 149 58.75 -27.41 -6.97
CA GLY A 149 58.47 -28.80 -7.39
C GLY A 149 57.79 -29.74 -6.40
N ALA A 150 56.48 -29.93 -6.57
CA ALA A 150 55.80 -31.22 -6.38
C ALA A 150 54.43 -31.20 -7.06
N ALA A 151 54.13 -32.23 -7.84
CA ALA A 151 52.88 -32.40 -8.59
C ALA A 151 51.65 -32.42 -7.68
N ALA A 152 50.62 -31.64 -8.02
CA ALA A 152 49.32 -31.65 -7.34
C ALA A 152 48.30 -32.52 -8.11
N PRO A 153 47.48 -33.33 -7.42
CA PRO A 153 46.51 -34.23 -8.03
C PRO A 153 45.36 -33.48 -8.71
N ALA A 154 44.72 -34.13 -9.70
CA ALA A 154 43.60 -33.60 -10.46
C ALA A 154 42.51 -33.00 -9.53
N ALA A 155 42.23 -31.72 -9.71
CA ALA A 155 41.18 -31.01 -8.99
C ALA A 155 39.81 -31.64 -9.30
N PRO A 156 38.94 -31.84 -8.28
CA PRO A 156 37.56 -32.25 -8.52
C PRO A 156 36.88 -31.20 -9.42
N GLN A 157 36.18 -31.65 -10.46
CA GLN A 157 35.24 -30.81 -11.19
C GLN A 157 34.33 -30.12 -10.18
N ALA A 158 34.42 -28.80 -10.12
CA ALA A 158 33.50 -27.97 -9.36
C ALA A 158 32.10 -28.22 -9.92
N ALA A 159 31.34 -29.08 -9.24
CA ALA A 159 29.90 -29.14 -9.39
C ALA A 159 29.38 -27.70 -9.26
N ALA A 160 28.67 -27.23 -10.28
CA ALA A 160 27.99 -25.94 -10.23
C ALA A 160 27.22 -25.90 -8.91
N ALA A 161 27.62 -24.98 -8.02
CA ALA A 161 26.91 -24.77 -6.78
C ALA A 161 25.43 -24.54 -7.14
N PRO A 162 24.47 -25.24 -6.50
CA PRO A 162 23.06 -24.99 -6.78
C PRO A 162 22.82 -23.50 -6.54
N ALA A 163 22.20 -22.83 -7.53
CA ALA A 163 21.80 -21.45 -7.39
C ALA A 163 21.09 -21.30 -6.03
N ALA A 164 21.67 -20.51 -5.14
CA ALA A 164 21.18 -20.39 -3.77
C ALA A 164 19.69 -20.04 -3.83
N ALA A 165 18.85 -20.89 -3.24
CA ALA A 165 17.41 -20.66 -3.24
C ALA A 165 17.13 -19.29 -2.60
N LEU A 166 16.30 -18.48 -3.26
CA LEU A 166 15.91 -17.17 -2.76
C LEU A 166 15.28 -17.32 -1.37
N THR A 167 15.56 -16.38 -0.48
CA THR A 167 14.86 -16.31 0.80
C THR A 167 13.39 -15.92 0.58
N PRO A 168 12.46 -16.24 1.50
CA PRO A 168 11.06 -15.83 1.37
C PRO A 168 10.91 -14.31 1.16
N GLU A 169 11.70 -13.50 1.87
CA GLU A 169 11.67 -12.05 1.70
C GLU A 169 12.11 -11.62 0.29
N GLN A 170 13.14 -12.27 -0.27
CA GLN A 170 13.59 -12.01 -1.63
C GLN A 170 12.57 -12.46 -2.68
N GLU A 171 11.92 -13.61 -2.49
CA GLU A 171 10.84 -14.08 -3.37
C GLU A 171 9.65 -13.10 -3.37
N TYR A 172 9.25 -12.61 -2.18
CA TYR A 172 8.20 -11.60 -2.07
C TYR A 172 8.59 -10.29 -2.76
N ASN A 173 9.81 -9.79 -2.52
CA ASN A 173 10.28 -8.54 -3.13
C ASN A 173 10.36 -8.62 -4.65
N ALA A 174 10.78 -9.77 -5.19
CA ALA A 174 10.76 -10.03 -6.63
C ALA A 174 9.32 -10.02 -7.17
N ALA A 175 8.39 -10.69 -6.49
CA ALA A 175 6.97 -10.70 -6.86
C ALA A 175 6.35 -9.29 -6.82
N TYR A 176 6.66 -8.51 -5.79
CA TYR A 176 6.19 -7.13 -5.66
C TYR A 176 6.78 -6.22 -6.75
N GLY A 177 8.04 -6.42 -7.13
CA GLY A 177 8.67 -5.70 -8.26
C GLY A 177 7.92 -5.91 -9.58
N LEU A 178 7.29 -7.06 -9.79
CA LEU A 178 6.46 -7.30 -10.98
C LEU A 178 5.17 -6.48 -10.95
N VAL A 179 4.59 -6.26 -9.77
CA VAL A 179 3.41 -5.39 -9.60
C VAL A 179 3.75 -3.94 -9.93
N THR A 180 4.88 -3.43 -9.43
CA THR A 180 5.30 -2.05 -9.68
C THR A 180 5.70 -1.84 -11.15
N ALA A 181 6.28 -2.85 -11.78
CA ALA A 181 6.55 -2.89 -13.21
C ALA A 181 5.27 -3.04 -14.08
N LYS A 182 4.09 -3.16 -13.46
CA LYS A 182 2.79 -3.41 -14.11
C LYS A 182 2.75 -4.70 -14.94
N ASN A 183 3.67 -5.62 -14.71
CA ASN A 183 3.65 -6.94 -15.30
C ASN A 183 2.70 -7.84 -14.49
N TYR A 184 1.40 -7.54 -14.59
CA TYR A 184 0.36 -8.20 -13.81
C TYR A 184 0.30 -9.73 -14.02
N PRO A 185 0.45 -10.28 -15.24
CA PRO A 185 0.43 -11.72 -15.44
C PRO A 185 1.59 -12.44 -14.73
N ALA A 186 2.79 -11.86 -14.73
CA ALA A 186 3.92 -12.44 -14.01
C ALA A 186 3.77 -12.25 -12.49
N ALA A 187 3.29 -11.08 -12.06
CA ALA A 187 3.05 -10.76 -10.66
C ALA A 187 2.03 -11.72 -10.02
N GLU A 188 0.93 -12.03 -10.72
CA GLU A 188 -0.08 -12.98 -10.27
C GLU A 188 0.53 -14.35 -9.96
N LYS A 189 1.34 -14.88 -10.89
CA LYS A 189 2.03 -16.16 -10.70
C LYS A 189 3.00 -16.12 -9.53
N ALA A 190 3.80 -15.07 -9.43
CA ALA A 190 4.82 -14.97 -8.37
C ALA A 190 4.19 -14.79 -6.98
N LEU A 191 3.15 -13.96 -6.86
CA LEU A 191 2.44 -13.73 -5.59
C LEU A 191 1.65 -14.96 -5.16
N SER A 192 0.93 -15.61 -6.07
CA SER A 192 0.20 -16.86 -5.76
C SER A 192 1.14 -17.99 -5.34
N ALA A 193 2.29 -18.13 -6.02
CA ALA A 193 3.33 -19.07 -5.63
C ALA A 193 3.87 -18.76 -4.22
N PHE A 194 4.14 -17.49 -3.93
CA PHE A 194 4.60 -17.07 -2.61
C PHE A 194 3.60 -17.42 -1.50
N ILE A 195 2.31 -17.13 -1.71
CA ILE A 195 1.24 -17.40 -0.73
C ILE A 195 1.09 -18.90 -0.49
N THR A 196 1.22 -19.70 -1.55
CA THR A 196 1.14 -21.17 -1.49
C THR A 196 2.33 -21.77 -0.75
N LYS A 197 3.53 -21.26 -1.05
CA LYS A 197 4.79 -21.76 -0.46
C LYS A 197 5.00 -21.30 0.98
N TYR A 198 4.56 -20.09 1.31
CA TYR A 198 4.78 -19.45 2.61
C TYR A 198 3.49 -18.92 3.25
N PRO A 199 2.49 -19.77 3.51
CA PRO A 199 1.14 -19.34 3.91
C PRO A 199 1.08 -18.63 5.27
N LYS A 200 2.06 -18.90 6.16
CA LYS A 200 2.17 -18.34 7.52
C LYS A 200 3.23 -17.25 7.65
N HIS A 201 3.91 -16.87 6.56
CA HIS A 201 4.97 -15.87 6.63
C HIS A 201 4.38 -14.46 6.85
N ALA A 202 5.15 -13.56 7.47
CA ALA A 202 4.73 -12.18 7.73
C ALA A 202 4.28 -11.45 6.45
N ARG A 203 4.93 -11.75 5.31
CA ARG A 203 4.57 -11.20 3.98
C ARG A 203 3.38 -11.88 3.30
N ALA A 204 2.80 -12.94 3.84
CA ALA A 204 1.71 -13.66 3.18
C ALA A 204 0.46 -12.79 3.01
N SER A 205 0.13 -11.97 4.02
CA SER A 205 -0.99 -11.03 3.91
C SER A 205 -0.71 -9.90 2.91
N ASN A 206 0.52 -9.37 2.92
CA ASN A 206 0.97 -8.39 1.93
C ASN A 206 0.86 -8.96 0.50
N ALA A 207 1.33 -10.19 0.28
CA ALA A 207 1.28 -10.84 -1.02
C ALA A 207 -0.16 -11.08 -1.50
N GLN A 208 -1.06 -11.51 -0.61
CA GLN A 208 -2.49 -11.70 -0.91
C GLN A 208 -3.17 -10.37 -1.26
N TYR A 209 -2.86 -9.30 -0.52
CA TYR A 209 -3.34 -7.95 -0.82
C TYR A 209 -2.91 -7.51 -2.23
N TRP A 210 -1.62 -7.65 -2.54
CA TRP A 210 -1.08 -7.27 -3.85
C TRP A 210 -1.63 -8.14 -4.98
N LEU A 211 -1.90 -9.42 -4.71
CA LEU A 211 -2.55 -10.31 -5.68
C LEU A 211 -3.97 -9.81 -5.99
N GLY A 212 -4.73 -9.42 -4.98
CA GLY A 212 -6.05 -8.80 -5.16
C GLY A 212 -6.00 -7.53 -6.01
N ARG A 213 -5.02 -6.65 -5.73
CA ARG A 213 -4.78 -5.45 -6.53
C ARG A 213 -4.37 -5.75 -7.98
N THR A 214 -3.57 -6.78 -8.18
CA THR A 214 -3.17 -7.25 -9.51
C THR A 214 -4.39 -7.73 -10.31
N TYR A 215 -5.31 -8.48 -9.70
CA TYR A 215 -6.57 -8.85 -10.36
C TYR A 215 -7.43 -7.64 -10.71
N PHE A 216 -7.51 -6.65 -9.83
CA PHE A 216 -8.25 -5.43 -10.11
C PHE A 216 -7.66 -4.68 -11.32
N ALA A 217 -6.33 -4.58 -11.39
CA ALA A 217 -5.63 -3.95 -12.51
C ALA A 217 -5.81 -4.72 -13.84
N GLN A 218 -6.05 -6.02 -13.78
CA GLN A 218 -6.36 -6.88 -14.94
C GLN A 218 -7.85 -6.85 -15.33
N ASN A 219 -8.65 -5.93 -14.78
CA ASN A 219 -10.09 -5.82 -15.03
C ASN A 219 -10.88 -7.06 -14.59
N GLN A 220 -10.42 -7.72 -13.52
CA GLN A 220 -11.06 -8.89 -12.90
C GLN A 220 -11.57 -8.55 -11.47
N PRO A 221 -12.59 -7.67 -11.34
CA PRO A 221 -13.01 -7.13 -10.04
C PRO A 221 -13.62 -8.18 -9.11
N VAL A 222 -14.31 -9.18 -9.66
CA VAL A 222 -14.91 -10.27 -8.86
C VAL A 222 -13.83 -11.10 -8.19
N GLN A 223 -12.76 -11.40 -8.91
CA GLN A 223 -11.63 -12.17 -8.39
C GLN A 223 -10.83 -11.35 -7.39
N ALA A 224 -10.57 -10.08 -7.69
CA ALA A 224 -9.94 -9.14 -6.76
C ALA A 224 -10.67 -9.09 -5.41
N ALA A 225 -11.98 -8.84 -5.42
CA ALA A 225 -12.80 -8.75 -4.21
C ALA A 225 -12.75 -10.04 -3.38
N ARG A 226 -12.79 -11.21 -4.03
CA ARG A 226 -12.67 -12.50 -3.33
C ARG A 226 -11.29 -12.67 -2.69
N THR A 227 -10.22 -12.36 -3.41
CA THR A 227 -8.84 -12.48 -2.93
C THR A 227 -8.57 -11.56 -1.74
N LEU A 228 -9.08 -10.33 -1.81
CA LEU A 228 -8.94 -9.35 -0.73
C LEU A 228 -9.79 -9.71 0.49
N LEU A 229 -11.05 -10.10 0.29
CA LEU A 229 -11.90 -10.59 1.38
C LEU A 229 -11.29 -11.81 2.08
N GLU A 230 -10.71 -12.73 1.32
CA GLU A 230 -9.99 -13.88 1.88
C GLU A 230 -8.80 -13.44 2.74
N ASN A 231 -8.08 -12.39 2.36
CA ASN A 231 -7.00 -11.83 3.17
C ASN A 231 -7.52 -11.32 4.52
N TYR A 232 -8.59 -10.53 4.48
CA TYR A 232 -9.23 -9.98 5.69
C TYR A 232 -9.73 -11.09 6.63
N GLN A 233 -10.36 -12.12 6.08
CA GLN A 233 -10.95 -13.21 6.87
C GLN A 233 -9.92 -14.21 7.40
N LYS A 234 -8.96 -14.63 6.57
CA LYS A 234 -8.03 -15.71 6.92
C LYS A 234 -6.73 -15.22 7.56
N ARG A 235 -6.40 -13.94 7.41
CA ARG A 235 -5.16 -13.34 7.92
C ARG A 235 -5.43 -12.04 8.66
N PRO A 236 -6.31 -12.01 9.67
CA PRO A 236 -6.74 -10.76 10.32
C PRO A 236 -5.60 -9.95 10.98
N GLU A 237 -4.53 -10.63 11.41
CA GLU A 237 -3.33 -10.00 12.00
C GLU A 237 -2.30 -9.55 10.95
N GLY A 238 -2.57 -9.81 9.67
CA GLY A 238 -1.67 -9.47 8.59
C GLY A 238 -1.57 -7.96 8.38
N GLU A 239 -0.35 -7.46 8.11
CA GLU A 239 -0.03 -6.03 7.96
C GLU A 239 -0.98 -5.28 6.99
N ARG A 240 -1.48 -5.96 5.95
CA ARG A 240 -2.42 -5.38 4.96
C ARG A 240 -3.79 -6.03 4.92
N ALA A 241 -4.11 -6.83 5.92
CA ALA A 241 -5.46 -7.39 6.04
C ALA A 241 -6.53 -6.30 6.18
N PRO A 242 -6.34 -5.21 6.97
CA PRO A 242 -7.33 -4.15 7.09
C PRO A 242 -7.56 -3.32 5.82
N GLU A 243 -6.58 -3.32 4.92
CA GLU A 243 -6.63 -2.59 3.64
C GLU A 243 -7.31 -3.40 2.52
N SER A 244 -7.65 -4.66 2.79
CA SER A 244 -8.21 -5.60 1.83
C SER A 244 -9.73 -5.49 1.76
#